data_AF-A0A1M3GK25-F1
#
_entry.id   AF-A0A1M3GK25-F1
#
_cell.length_a   1.000
_cell.length_b   1.000
_cell.length_c   1.000
_cell.angle_alpha   90.00
_cell.angle_beta   90.00
_cell.angle_gamma   90.00
#
_symmetry.space_group_name_H-M   'P 1'
#
loop_
_entity.id
_entity.type
_entity.pdbx_description
1 polymer ?
#
loop_
_entity_poly.entity_id
_entity_poly.type
_entity_poly.pdbx_seq_one_letter_code
_entity_poly.pdbx_strand_id
1 'polypeptide(L)'
;MFSNMKIGMRLGLGFGLVLLLLAVIAVIAITRMGLLNDNVDKMSNDRYPKTVWANATINNLNIVARTSRNIALLNDPAKIAAEREQLLAARKIVAANFEKLMQTVTSEEGKKLLKTADDARLAFIAAGNRYLELANAGKRDESVTFLLTEVTAKQGAFIEALNRLIAYQGGMMEEAGKQAAENYRSAFSLVVALSIAAGMLGAGVAYGVTRSITRPARQAVDIANRLAEGDLTMQVEADRRDEMGQLLGAMGAMVAKLTQIISEVRSASDNLSSASEQVSATAQSLSQGASEQAASVEETSASIEQMSASISQNTENAKVTDGMASKAAKEATEGGEAVKQTVTAMKSIAGKIGIIDDIAYQTNLLALNAAIEAARAGEHG
;
A
#
# COMPACT_ATOMS: atom_id res chain seq x y z
N MET A 1 -11.16 15.52 9.01
CA MET A 1 -11.75 15.31 7.66
C MET A 1 -10.70 14.90 6.63
N PHE A 2 -9.59 15.64 6.47
CA PHE A 2 -8.50 15.31 5.52
C PHE A 2 -7.86 13.93 5.74
N SER A 3 -7.72 13.47 6.99
CA SER A 3 -7.11 12.19 7.38
C SER A 3 -7.96 10.94 7.08
N ASN A 4 -9.24 11.12 6.68
CA ASN A 4 -10.16 10.02 6.36
C ASN A 4 -10.43 9.87 4.87
N MET A 5 -9.90 10.75 4.03
CA MET A 5 -10.07 10.69 2.57
C MET A 5 -9.14 9.64 1.96
N LYS A 6 -9.49 9.02 0.83
CA LYS A 6 -8.54 8.15 0.12
C LYS A 6 -7.25 8.87 -0.25
N ILE A 7 -6.10 8.19 -0.17
CA ILE A 7 -4.77 8.76 -0.47
C ILE A 7 -4.77 9.39 -1.88
N GLY A 8 -5.32 8.68 -2.87
CA GLY A 8 -5.40 9.18 -4.24
C GLY A 8 -6.19 10.48 -4.37
N MET A 9 -7.28 10.65 -3.61
CA MET A 9 -8.09 11.87 -3.65
C MET A 9 -7.36 13.06 -3.00
N ARG A 10 -6.57 12.82 -1.95
CA ARG A 10 -5.74 13.87 -1.33
C ARG A 10 -4.62 14.33 -2.25
N LEU A 11 -3.91 13.39 -2.88
CA LEU A 11 -2.87 13.67 -3.86
C LEU A 11 -3.45 14.42 -5.06
N GLY A 12 -4.57 13.94 -5.59
CA GLY A 12 -5.28 14.59 -6.71
C GLY A 12 -5.73 16.01 -6.40
N LEU A 13 -6.32 16.26 -5.22
CA LEU A 13 -6.68 17.62 -4.80
C LEU A 13 -5.46 18.51 -4.58
N GLY A 14 -4.39 17.97 -3.98
CA GLY A 14 -3.17 18.72 -3.72
C GLY A 14 -2.47 19.15 -5.01
N PHE A 15 -2.20 18.20 -5.92
CA PHE A 15 -1.61 18.51 -7.22
C PHE A 15 -2.56 19.32 -8.11
N GLY A 16 -3.86 19.01 -8.09
CA GLY A 16 -4.86 19.74 -8.86
C GLY A 16 -4.94 21.21 -8.47
N LEU A 17 -4.91 21.52 -7.17
CA LEU A 17 -4.91 22.90 -6.68
C LEU A 17 -3.64 23.66 -7.08
N VAL A 18 -2.46 23.01 -6.98
CA VAL A 18 -1.20 23.63 -7.41
C VAL A 18 -1.18 23.87 -8.91
N LEU A 19 -1.62 22.90 -9.72
CA LEU A 19 -1.71 23.05 -11.18
C LEU A 19 -2.70 24.15 -11.59
N LEU A 20 -3.85 24.23 -10.91
CA LEU A 20 -4.83 25.28 -11.14
C LEU A 20 -4.26 26.66 -10.80
N LEU A 21 -3.54 26.79 -9.68
CA LEU A 21 -2.86 28.04 -9.34
C LEU A 21 -1.79 28.43 -10.37
N LEU A 22 -1.00 27.47 -10.85
CA LEU A 22 -0.01 27.72 -11.91
C LEU A 22 -0.68 28.16 -13.21
N ALA A 23 -1.81 27.54 -13.59
CA ALA A 23 -2.58 27.93 -14.77
C ALA A 23 -3.13 29.37 -14.62
N VAL A 24 -3.67 29.73 -13.45
CA VAL A 24 -4.14 31.09 -13.16
C VAL A 24 -3.01 32.10 -13.25
N ILE A 25 -1.83 31.80 -12.67
CA ILE A 25 -0.65 32.66 -12.77
C ILE A 25 -0.23 32.84 -14.23
N ALA A 26 -0.19 31.76 -15.02
CA ALA A 26 0.15 31.81 -16.43
C ALA A 26 -0.83 32.67 -17.24
N VAL A 27 -2.14 32.51 -17.04
CA VAL A 27 -3.17 33.33 -17.71
C VAL A 27 -3.02 34.80 -17.35
N ILE A 28 -2.80 35.13 -16.08
CA ILE A 28 -2.60 36.52 -15.64
C ILE A 28 -1.32 37.09 -16.28
N ALA A 29 -0.22 36.35 -16.27
CA ALA A 29 1.05 36.78 -16.85
C ALA A 29 0.92 37.05 -18.36
N ILE A 30 0.31 36.13 -19.10
CA ILE A 30 0.07 36.28 -20.55
C ILE A 30 -0.81 37.50 -20.83
N THR A 31 -1.90 37.66 -20.09
CA THR A 31 -2.83 38.80 -20.28
C THR A 31 -2.13 40.14 -20.02
N ARG A 32 -1.32 40.23 -18.95
CA ARG A 32 -0.57 41.45 -18.61
C ARG A 32 0.53 41.76 -19.64
N MET A 33 1.19 40.72 -20.15
CA MET A 33 2.21 40.86 -21.18
C MET A 33 1.63 41.25 -22.54
N GLY A 34 0.42 40.78 -22.87
CA GLY A 34 -0.34 41.24 -24.04
C GLY A 34 -0.65 42.74 -24.00
N LEU A 35 -1.12 43.25 -22.85
CA LEU A 35 -1.36 44.69 -22.67
C LEU A 35 -0.07 45.53 -22.81
N LEU A 36 1.06 45.01 -22.32
CA LEU A 36 2.35 45.66 -22.48
C LEU A 36 2.76 45.70 -23.96
N ASN A 37 2.58 44.59 -24.66
CA ASN A 37 2.87 44.48 -26.09
C ASN A 37 2.03 45.45 -26.93
N ASP A 38 0.73 45.58 -26.65
CA ASP A 38 -0.16 46.53 -27.35
C ASP A 38 0.27 47.99 -27.14
N ASN A 39 0.75 48.35 -25.96
CA ASN A 39 1.27 49.68 -25.69
C ASN A 39 2.58 49.95 -26.45
N VAL A 40 3.49 48.98 -26.50
CA VAL A 40 4.73 49.07 -27.27
C VAL A 40 4.43 49.16 -28.78
N ASP A 41 3.48 48.37 -29.27
CA ASP A 41 3.03 48.42 -30.66
C ASP A 41 2.48 49.80 -31.03
N LYS A 42 1.58 50.37 -30.21
CA LYS A 42 1.10 51.74 -30.42
C LYS A 42 2.21 52.78 -30.36
N MET A 43 3.22 52.61 -29.51
CA MET A 43 4.35 53.55 -29.46
C MET A 43 5.21 53.45 -30.74
N SER A 44 5.54 52.23 -31.18
CA SER A 44 6.47 51.97 -32.28
C SER A 44 5.83 52.11 -33.66
N ASN A 45 4.62 51.60 -33.84
CA ASN A 45 3.97 51.46 -35.15
C ASN A 45 2.89 52.52 -35.40
N ASP A 46 2.43 53.23 -34.36
CA ASP A 46 1.44 54.32 -34.51
C ASP A 46 2.03 55.70 -34.20
N ARG A 47 2.54 55.93 -32.97
CA ARG A 47 2.93 57.28 -32.52
C ARG A 47 4.30 57.72 -33.05
N TYR A 48 5.30 56.84 -33.02
CA TYR A 48 6.65 57.15 -33.50
C TYR A 48 6.71 57.52 -34.99
N PRO A 49 6.05 56.81 -35.93
CA PRO A 49 6.07 57.18 -37.34
C PRO A 49 5.47 58.57 -37.60
N LYS A 50 4.47 58.99 -36.82
CA LYS A 50 3.86 60.34 -36.92
C LYS A 50 4.87 61.43 -36.57
N THR A 51 5.67 61.25 -35.51
CA THR A 51 6.71 62.24 -35.19
C THR A 51 7.81 62.25 -36.25
N VAL A 52 8.16 61.10 -36.82
CA VAL A 52 9.11 61.00 -37.94
C VAL A 52 8.59 61.73 -39.18
N TRP A 53 7.34 61.50 -39.61
CA TRP A 53 6.76 62.17 -40.78
C TRP A 53 6.62 63.69 -40.57
N ALA A 54 6.25 64.13 -39.37
CA ALA A 54 6.18 65.55 -39.04
C ALA A 54 7.57 66.21 -39.08
N ASN A 55 8.59 65.59 -38.49
CA ASN A 55 9.98 66.08 -38.56
C ASN A 55 10.52 66.06 -40.00
N ALA A 56 10.25 65.01 -40.76
CA ALA A 56 10.62 64.93 -42.18
C ALA A 56 9.92 66.02 -43.01
N THR A 57 8.69 66.38 -42.65
CA THR A 57 7.96 67.51 -43.27
C THR A 57 8.66 68.82 -42.97
N ILE A 58 9.03 69.09 -41.71
CA ILE A 58 9.79 70.30 -41.32
C ILE A 58 11.12 70.37 -42.08
N ASN A 59 11.86 69.26 -42.17
CA ASN A 59 13.12 69.22 -42.91
C ASN A 59 12.94 69.56 -44.40
N ASN A 60 11.91 69.00 -45.05
CA ASN A 60 11.62 69.31 -46.45
C ASN A 60 11.07 70.72 -46.66
N LEU A 61 10.36 71.30 -45.68
CA LEU A 61 9.99 72.73 -45.71
C LEU A 61 11.23 73.63 -45.72
N ASN A 62 12.27 73.28 -44.95
CA ASN A 62 13.54 74.01 -44.99
C ASN A 62 14.23 73.89 -46.36
N ILE A 63 14.13 72.73 -47.02
CA ILE A 63 14.60 72.57 -48.40
C ILE A 63 13.79 73.44 -49.36
N VAL A 64 12.45 73.46 -49.25
CA VAL A 64 11.59 74.34 -50.05
C VAL A 64 11.97 75.81 -49.85
N ALA A 65 12.24 76.25 -48.63
CA ALA A 65 12.66 77.62 -48.34
C ALA A 65 14.04 77.95 -48.93
N ARG A 66 15.02 77.05 -48.76
CA ARG A 66 16.37 77.20 -49.32
C ARG A 66 16.35 77.29 -50.83
N THR A 67 15.70 76.33 -51.50
CA THR A 67 15.57 76.28 -52.97
C THR A 67 14.79 77.49 -53.49
N SER A 68 13.74 77.93 -52.78
CA SER A 68 13.02 79.18 -53.11
C SER A 68 13.95 80.39 -53.06
N ARG A 69 14.79 80.52 -52.02
CA ARG A 69 15.79 81.60 -51.91
C ARG A 69 16.84 81.51 -53.01
N ASN A 70 17.35 80.32 -53.32
CA ASN A 70 18.33 80.12 -54.39
C ASN A 70 17.77 80.55 -55.76
N ILE A 71 16.51 80.20 -56.07
CA ILE A 71 15.83 80.66 -57.30
C ILE A 71 15.78 82.19 -57.38
N ALA A 72 15.56 82.90 -56.27
CA ALA A 72 15.51 84.35 -56.23
C ALA A 72 16.90 85.02 -56.37
N LEU A 73 17.96 84.32 -55.97
CA LEU A 73 19.33 84.87 -55.88
C LEU A 73 20.20 84.50 -57.09
N LEU A 74 19.96 83.36 -57.72
CA LEU A 74 20.70 82.90 -58.89
C LEU A 74 20.33 83.71 -60.15
N ASN A 75 21.29 83.80 -61.07
CA ASN A 75 21.11 84.45 -62.39
C ASN A 75 21.25 83.47 -63.56
N ASP A 76 21.77 82.26 -63.29
CA ASP A 76 22.01 81.22 -64.28
C ASP A 76 20.73 80.38 -64.50
N PRO A 77 20.13 80.39 -65.70
CA PRO A 77 18.90 79.66 -66.00
C PRO A 77 19.00 78.15 -65.74
N ALA A 78 20.16 77.53 -65.99
CA ALA A 78 20.35 76.09 -65.78
C ALA A 78 20.33 75.74 -64.28
N LYS A 79 20.96 76.57 -63.45
CA LYS A 79 20.94 76.39 -61.99
C LYS A 79 19.55 76.67 -61.40
N ILE A 80 18.84 77.67 -61.92
CA ILE A 80 17.45 77.95 -61.52
C ILE A 80 16.53 76.77 -61.85
N ALA A 81 16.70 76.13 -63.01
CA ALA A 81 15.93 74.95 -63.38
C ALA A 81 16.18 73.76 -62.42
N ALA A 82 17.44 73.51 -62.06
CA ALA A 82 17.80 72.46 -61.09
C ALA A 82 17.22 72.73 -59.69
N GLU A 83 17.29 73.98 -59.20
CA GLU A 83 16.68 74.37 -57.92
C GLU A 83 15.16 74.24 -57.94
N ARG A 84 14.52 74.53 -59.08
CA ARG A 84 13.08 74.34 -59.28
C ARG A 84 12.68 72.87 -59.23
N GLU A 85 13.48 71.98 -59.81
CA GLU A 85 13.25 70.54 -59.70
C GLU A 85 13.33 70.06 -58.24
N GLN A 86 14.37 70.49 -57.50
CA GLN A 86 14.50 70.17 -56.07
C GLN A 86 13.35 70.72 -55.24
N LEU A 87 12.90 71.95 -55.52
CA LEU A 87 11.74 72.56 -54.86
C LEU A 87 10.46 71.72 -55.08
N LEU A 88 10.21 71.29 -56.31
CA LEU A 88 9.03 70.46 -56.63
C LEU A 88 9.12 69.08 -55.97
N ALA A 89 10.29 68.46 -55.97
CA ALA A 89 10.52 67.18 -55.29
C ALA A 89 10.27 67.28 -53.78
N ALA A 90 10.81 68.32 -53.12
CA ALA A 90 10.61 68.57 -51.70
C ALA A 90 9.12 68.84 -51.36
N ARG A 91 8.42 69.62 -52.20
CA ARG A 91 6.97 69.84 -52.06
C ARG A 91 6.18 68.53 -52.14
N LYS A 92 6.57 67.60 -53.03
CA LYS A 92 5.91 66.29 -53.16
C LYS A 92 6.09 65.44 -51.89
N ILE A 93 7.27 65.47 -51.29
CA ILE A 93 7.55 64.76 -50.01
C ILE A 93 6.73 65.37 -48.86
N VAL A 94 6.67 66.70 -48.77
CA VAL A 94 5.82 67.42 -47.79
C VAL A 94 4.36 66.98 -47.92
N ALA A 95 3.82 66.97 -49.14
CA ALA A 95 2.44 66.55 -49.37
C ALA A 95 2.19 65.08 -48.95
N ALA A 96 3.07 64.17 -49.36
CA ALA A 96 2.94 62.74 -49.05
C ALA A 96 3.04 62.45 -47.54
N ASN A 97 3.97 63.10 -46.82
CA ASN A 97 4.08 62.93 -45.37
C ASN A 97 2.89 63.54 -44.63
N PHE A 98 2.39 64.69 -45.09
CA PHE A 98 1.23 65.33 -44.49
C PHE A 98 -0.05 64.49 -44.69
N GLU A 99 -0.22 63.87 -45.86
CA GLU A 99 -1.31 62.92 -46.12
C GLU A 99 -1.27 61.72 -45.16
N LYS A 100 -0.09 61.13 -44.93
CA LYS A 100 0.07 60.07 -43.93
C LYS A 100 -0.34 60.53 -42.52
N LEU A 101 -0.02 61.77 -42.14
CA LEU A 101 -0.47 62.34 -40.86
C LEU A 101 -2.00 62.46 -40.81
N MET A 102 -2.64 62.92 -41.89
CA MET A 102 -4.11 63.01 -41.99
C MET A 102 -4.81 61.66 -41.86
N GLN A 103 -4.22 60.59 -42.41
CA GLN A 103 -4.81 59.25 -42.36
C GLN A 103 -4.61 58.56 -41.01
N THR A 104 -3.57 58.88 -40.26
CA THR A 104 -3.16 58.12 -39.06
C THR A 104 -3.43 58.85 -37.74
N VAL A 105 -3.57 60.17 -37.73
CA VAL A 105 -3.86 60.92 -36.50
C VAL A 105 -5.35 60.80 -36.15
N THR A 106 -5.66 59.97 -35.16
CA THR A 106 -7.04 59.62 -34.80
C THR A 106 -7.53 60.27 -33.50
N SER A 107 -6.63 60.68 -32.60
CA SER A 107 -7.01 61.32 -31.33
C SER A 107 -7.66 62.68 -31.55
N GLU A 108 -8.68 63.03 -30.75
CA GLU A 108 -9.41 64.30 -30.89
C GLU A 108 -8.50 65.54 -30.83
N GLU A 109 -7.60 65.62 -29.84
CA GLU A 109 -6.66 66.75 -29.76
C GLU A 109 -5.64 66.74 -30.91
N GLY A 110 -5.16 65.56 -31.29
CA GLY A 110 -4.29 65.41 -32.46
C GLY A 110 -4.95 65.88 -33.76
N LYS A 111 -6.25 65.62 -33.97
CA LYS A 111 -7.01 66.11 -35.14
C LYS A 111 -7.12 67.63 -35.15
N LYS A 112 -7.35 68.27 -33.98
CA LYS A 112 -7.38 69.74 -33.87
C LYS A 112 -6.03 70.37 -34.20
N LEU A 113 -4.95 69.80 -33.66
CA LEU A 113 -3.58 70.24 -33.97
C LEU A 113 -3.25 70.04 -35.45
N LEU A 114 -3.65 68.90 -36.02
CA LEU A 114 -3.43 68.63 -37.43
C LEU A 114 -4.23 69.55 -38.35
N LYS A 115 -5.48 69.88 -37.99
CA LYS A 115 -6.28 70.88 -38.71
C LYS A 115 -5.60 72.25 -38.71
N THR A 116 -5.10 72.68 -37.54
CA THR A 116 -4.33 73.92 -37.42
C THR A 116 -3.08 73.90 -38.30
N ALA A 117 -2.39 72.76 -38.36
CA ALA A 117 -1.26 72.57 -39.27
C ALA A 117 -1.67 72.58 -40.74
N ASP A 118 -2.85 72.05 -41.09
CA ASP A 118 -3.36 72.04 -42.46
C ASP A 118 -3.77 73.44 -42.94
N ASP A 119 -4.43 74.22 -42.09
CA ASP A 119 -4.77 75.62 -42.37
C ASP A 119 -3.49 76.44 -42.63
N ALA A 120 -2.46 76.26 -41.79
CA ALA A 120 -1.15 76.88 -41.98
C ALA A 120 -0.42 76.39 -43.24
N ARG A 121 -0.54 75.09 -43.57
CA ARG A 121 0.00 74.48 -44.79
C ARG A 121 -0.61 75.10 -46.04
N LEU A 122 -1.94 75.25 -46.08
CA LEU A 122 -2.65 75.85 -47.21
C LEU A 122 -2.25 77.31 -47.40
N ALA A 123 -2.14 78.08 -46.31
CA ALA A 123 -1.65 79.46 -46.36
C ALA A 123 -0.20 79.55 -46.88
N PHE A 124 0.68 78.64 -46.44
CA PHE A 124 2.06 78.56 -46.93
C PHE A 124 2.13 78.18 -48.42
N ILE A 125 1.32 77.23 -48.88
CA ILE A 125 1.25 76.85 -50.31
C ILE A 125 0.77 78.02 -51.16
N ALA A 126 -0.27 78.72 -50.73
CA ALA A 126 -0.79 79.89 -51.44
C ALA A 126 0.27 81.00 -51.57
N ALA A 127 0.96 81.33 -50.46
CA ALA A 127 2.06 82.29 -50.48
C ALA A 127 3.22 81.81 -51.38
N GLY A 128 3.60 80.53 -51.29
CA GLY A 128 4.65 79.95 -52.12
C GLY A 128 4.33 79.95 -53.61
N ASN A 129 3.06 79.82 -54.00
CA ASN A 129 2.63 79.92 -55.40
C ASN A 129 2.66 81.38 -55.87
N ARG A 130 2.17 82.32 -55.05
CA ARG A 130 2.23 83.74 -55.35
C ARG A 130 3.67 84.24 -55.54
N TYR A 131 4.59 83.75 -54.72
CA TYR A 131 6.03 84.01 -54.89
C TYR A 131 6.54 83.53 -56.26
N LEU A 132 6.22 82.29 -56.66
CA LEU A 132 6.65 81.74 -57.94
C LEU A 132 6.04 82.49 -59.13
N GLU A 133 4.80 82.97 -59.02
CA GLU A 133 4.17 83.83 -60.03
C GLU A 133 4.94 85.15 -60.21
N LEU A 134 5.27 85.84 -59.11
CA LEU A 134 6.04 87.10 -59.16
C LEU A 134 7.44 86.87 -59.75
N ALA A 135 8.10 85.79 -59.36
CA ALA A 135 9.41 85.41 -59.88
C ALA A 135 9.35 85.10 -61.39
N ASN A 136 8.34 84.36 -61.86
CA ASN A 136 8.15 84.03 -63.27
C ASN A 136 7.75 85.25 -64.12
N ALA A 137 7.06 86.24 -63.53
CA ALA A 137 6.72 87.50 -64.19
C ALA A 137 7.91 88.48 -64.30
N GLY A 138 9.11 88.09 -63.87
CA GLY A 138 10.31 88.93 -63.92
C GLY A 138 10.38 90.03 -62.85
N LYS A 139 9.42 90.06 -61.90
CA LYS A 139 9.33 91.05 -60.81
C LYS A 139 10.24 90.68 -59.65
N ARG A 140 11.54 90.70 -59.87
CA ARG A 140 12.54 90.15 -58.94
C ARG A 140 12.48 90.77 -57.54
N ASP A 141 12.54 92.09 -57.43
CA ASP A 141 12.57 92.78 -56.12
C ASP A 141 11.27 92.57 -55.32
N GLU A 142 10.12 92.61 -56.00
CA GLU A 142 8.82 92.30 -55.39
C GLU A 142 8.79 90.83 -54.90
N SER A 143 9.27 89.88 -55.72
CA SER A 143 9.31 88.46 -55.35
C SER A 143 10.23 88.17 -54.15
N VAL A 144 11.39 88.83 -54.07
CA VAL A 144 12.35 88.69 -52.96
C VAL A 144 11.74 89.25 -51.68
N THR A 145 11.14 90.44 -51.76
CA THR A 145 10.48 91.08 -50.62
C THR A 145 9.35 90.20 -50.09
N PHE A 146 8.51 89.68 -50.99
CA PHE A 146 7.40 88.78 -50.64
C PHE A 146 7.89 87.44 -50.05
N LEU A 147 9.00 86.89 -50.56
CA LEU A 147 9.62 85.68 -50.03
C LEU A 147 10.12 85.87 -48.59
N LEU A 148 10.82 86.99 -48.32
CA LEU A 148 11.41 87.28 -47.01
C LEU A 148 10.39 87.68 -45.95
N THR A 149 9.22 88.19 -46.37
CA THR A 149 8.13 88.61 -45.47
C THR A 149 7.05 87.54 -45.37
N GLU A 150 6.15 87.49 -46.34
CA GLU A 150 4.94 86.65 -46.32
C GLU A 150 5.27 85.15 -46.34
N VAL A 151 6.09 84.68 -47.29
CA VAL A 151 6.38 83.23 -47.40
C VAL A 151 7.11 82.72 -46.16
N THR A 152 8.10 83.47 -45.67
CA THR A 152 8.86 83.10 -44.46
C THR A 152 7.96 83.12 -43.22
N ALA A 153 7.04 84.09 -43.09
CA ALA A 153 6.08 84.12 -41.98
C ALA A 153 5.11 82.93 -42.02
N LYS A 154 4.53 82.61 -43.18
CA LYS A 154 3.63 81.44 -43.31
C LYS A 154 4.36 80.11 -43.10
N GLN A 155 5.62 80.01 -43.55
CA GLN A 155 6.47 78.85 -43.26
C GLN A 155 6.67 78.67 -41.75
N GLY A 156 7.01 79.74 -41.04
CA GLY A 156 7.20 79.72 -39.59
C GLY A 156 5.95 79.24 -38.85
N ALA A 157 4.78 79.76 -39.23
CA ALA A 157 3.50 79.33 -38.65
C ALA A 157 3.21 77.84 -38.90
N PHE A 158 3.53 77.33 -40.10
CA PHE A 158 3.33 75.90 -40.40
C PHE A 158 4.31 75.01 -39.61
N ILE A 159 5.58 75.40 -39.50
CA ILE A 159 6.56 74.68 -38.69
C ILE A 159 6.16 74.69 -37.21
N GLU A 160 5.67 75.81 -36.69
CA GLU A 160 5.19 75.89 -35.30
C GLU A 160 4.01 74.95 -35.05
N ALA A 161 3.04 74.91 -35.97
CA ALA A 161 1.91 74.00 -35.87
C ALA A 161 2.34 72.51 -35.89
N LEU A 162 3.30 72.16 -36.74
CA LEU A 162 3.89 70.81 -36.76
C LEU A 162 4.66 70.50 -35.47
N ASN A 163 5.40 71.46 -34.91
CA ASN A 163 6.10 71.29 -33.63
C ASN A 163 5.12 71.05 -32.47
N ARG A 164 3.97 71.73 -32.44
CA ARG A 164 2.91 71.47 -31.45
C ARG A 164 2.36 70.04 -31.60
N LEU A 165 2.15 69.57 -32.83
CA LEU A 165 1.74 68.19 -33.09
C LEU A 165 2.81 67.18 -32.64
N ILE A 166 4.09 67.43 -32.94
CA ILE A 166 5.23 66.60 -32.49
C ILE A 166 5.28 66.54 -30.97
N ALA A 167 5.17 67.68 -30.29
CA ALA A 167 5.18 67.76 -28.83
C ALA A 167 4.00 66.98 -28.22
N TYR A 168 2.80 67.08 -28.79
CA TYR A 168 1.64 66.31 -28.36
C TYR A 168 1.85 64.80 -28.53
N GLN A 169 2.31 64.35 -29.71
CA GLN A 169 2.60 62.94 -29.96
C GLN A 169 3.74 62.41 -29.05
N GLY A 170 4.78 63.22 -28.83
CA GLY A 170 5.88 62.91 -27.93
C GLY A 170 5.45 62.79 -26.47
N GLY A 171 4.62 63.72 -25.99
CA GLY A 171 4.05 63.66 -24.63
C GLY A 171 3.17 62.43 -24.44
N MET A 172 2.35 62.06 -25.43
CA MET A 172 1.59 60.80 -25.40
C MET A 172 2.51 59.58 -25.31
N MET A 173 3.63 59.56 -26.05
CA MET A 173 4.60 58.46 -25.98
C MET A 173 5.27 58.37 -24.62
N GLU A 174 5.67 59.50 -24.02
CA GLU A 174 6.26 59.53 -22.68
C GLU A 174 5.28 58.99 -21.62
N GLU A 175 4.03 59.45 -21.67
CA GLU A 175 2.97 59.01 -20.76
C GLU A 175 2.68 57.51 -20.91
N ALA A 176 2.58 57.01 -22.15
CA ALA A 176 2.43 55.57 -22.40
C ALA A 176 3.63 54.77 -21.89
N GLY A 177 4.85 55.30 -21.99
CA GLY A 177 6.06 54.69 -21.44
C GLY A 177 6.02 54.60 -19.92
N LYS A 178 5.58 55.66 -19.22
CA LYS A 178 5.40 55.66 -17.76
C LYS A 178 4.34 54.63 -17.33
N GLN A 179 3.18 54.65 -17.97
CA GLN A 179 2.11 53.69 -17.70
C GLN A 179 2.53 52.25 -17.98
N ALA A 180 3.30 51.99 -19.05
CA ALA A 180 3.84 50.68 -19.34
C ALA A 180 4.79 50.19 -18.23
N ALA A 181 5.67 51.05 -17.73
CA ALA A 181 6.59 50.72 -16.64
C ALA A 181 5.86 50.45 -15.31
N GLU A 182 4.85 51.25 -14.98
CA GLU A 182 4.02 51.05 -13.78
C GLU A 182 3.20 49.76 -13.87
N ASN A 183 2.53 49.53 -15.01
CA ASN A 183 1.78 48.31 -15.26
C ASN A 183 2.67 47.07 -15.20
N TYR A 184 3.90 47.15 -15.72
CA TYR A 184 4.89 46.08 -15.60
C TYR A 184 5.26 45.80 -14.14
N ARG A 185 5.60 46.84 -13.35
CA ARG A 185 5.95 46.67 -11.92
C ARG A 185 4.79 46.09 -11.11
N SER A 186 3.58 46.56 -11.35
CA SER A 186 2.37 46.04 -10.72
C SER A 186 2.11 44.58 -11.10
N ALA A 187 2.19 44.25 -12.39
CA ALA A 187 2.03 42.87 -12.87
C ALA A 187 3.11 41.93 -12.29
N PHE A 188 4.37 42.37 -12.28
CA PHE A 188 5.49 41.60 -11.75
C PHE A 188 5.32 41.32 -10.25
N SER A 189 5.02 42.34 -9.45
CA SER A 189 4.80 42.17 -8.00
C SER A 189 3.62 41.25 -7.69
N LEU A 190 2.52 41.34 -8.46
CA LEU A 190 1.38 40.42 -8.33
C LEU A 190 1.77 38.98 -8.68
N VAL A 191 2.47 38.75 -9.79
CA VAL A 191 2.92 37.41 -10.20
C VAL A 191 3.87 36.81 -9.16
N VAL A 192 4.81 37.60 -8.62
CA VAL A 192 5.72 37.16 -7.55
C VAL A 192 4.93 36.81 -6.28
N ALA A 193 4.00 37.66 -5.85
CA ALA A 193 3.19 37.42 -4.66
C ALA A 193 2.33 36.14 -4.80
N LEU A 194 1.68 35.95 -5.96
CA LEU A 194 0.91 34.74 -6.25
C LEU A 194 1.80 33.49 -6.32
N SER A 195 3.00 33.60 -6.89
CA SER A 195 3.96 32.49 -6.97
C SER A 195 4.44 32.06 -5.58
N ILE A 196 4.76 33.02 -4.71
CA ILE A 196 5.14 32.74 -3.31
C ILE A 196 3.96 32.11 -2.56
N ALA A 197 2.75 32.65 -2.70
CA ALA A 197 1.54 32.10 -2.07
C ALA A 197 1.26 30.67 -2.54
N ALA A 198 1.37 30.40 -3.85
CA ALA A 198 1.22 29.07 -4.42
C ALA A 198 2.31 28.10 -3.91
N GLY A 199 3.55 28.57 -3.80
CA GLY A 199 4.65 27.80 -3.23
C GLY A 199 4.42 27.43 -1.76
N MET A 200 3.98 28.38 -0.92
CA MET A 200 3.65 28.13 0.49
C MET A 200 2.48 27.17 0.65
N LEU A 201 1.41 27.35 -0.14
CA LEU A 201 0.27 26.42 -0.15
C LEU A 201 0.70 25.02 -0.60
N GLY A 202 1.48 24.92 -1.68
CA GLY A 202 2.03 23.66 -2.16
C GLY A 202 2.89 22.96 -1.11
N ALA A 203 3.77 23.70 -0.43
CA ALA A 203 4.59 23.17 0.67
C ALA A 203 3.74 22.69 1.86
N GLY A 204 2.71 23.46 2.24
CA GLY A 204 1.78 23.09 3.31
C GLY A 204 0.99 21.82 3.00
N VAL A 205 0.46 21.71 1.77
CA VAL A 205 -0.21 20.50 1.29
C VAL A 205 0.74 19.32 1.24
N ALA A 206 1.95 19.49 0.68
CA ALA A 206 2.95 18.44 0.59
C ALA A 206 3.37 17.93 1.98
N TYR A 207 3.59 18.83 2.93
CA TYR A 207 3.87 18.48 4.33
C TYR A 207 2.72 17.70 4.96
N GLY A 208 1.48 18.19 4.80
CA GLY A 208 0.28 17.54 5.33
C GLY A 208 0.07 16.14 4.77
N VAL A 209 0.18 15.97 3.44
CA VAL A 209 0.04 14.67 2.77
C VAL A 209 1.15 13.72 3.22
N THR A 210 2.41 14.16 3.17
CA THR A 210 3.58 13.37 3.59
C THR A 210 3.42 12.87 5.02
N ARG A 211 3.11 13.76 5.96
CA ARG A 211 2.88 13.39 7.37
C ARG A 211 1.70 12.45 7.54
N SER A 212 0.65 12.60 6.73
CA SER A 212 -0.54 11.75 6.81
C SER A 212 -0.32 10.31 6.34
N ILE A 213 0.67 10.08 5.47
CA ILE A 213 1.01 8.76 4.92
C ILE A 213 2.17 8.14 5.70
N THR A 214 3.26 8.87 5.89
CA THR A 214 4.51 8.35 6.47
C THR A 214 4.36 7.93 7.94
N ARG A 215 3.54 8.64 8.74
CA ARG A 215 3.33 8.27 10.14
C ARG A 215 2.62 6.92 10.32
N PRO A 216 1.42 6.68 9.72
CA PRO A 216 0.80 5.36 9.76
C PRO A 216 1.65 4.27 9.09
N ALA A 217 2.39 4.60 8.03
CA ALA A 217 3.28 3.63 7.38
C ALA A 217 4.35 3.14 8.36
N ARG A 218 4.97 4.05 9.13
CA ARG A 218 5.92 3.68 10.18
C ARG A 218 5.27 2.86 11.29
N GLN A 219 4.04 3.17 11.69
CA GLN A 219 3.30 2.36 12.66
C GLN A 219 3.06 0.94 12.16
N ALA A 220 2.65 0.77 10.90
CA ALA A 220 2.46 -0.55 10.30
C ALA A 220 3.77 -1.34 10.25
N VAL A 221 4.89 -0.68 9.90
CA VAL A 221 6.23 -1.32 9.91
C VAL A 221 6.64 -1.73 11.33
N ASP A 222 6.40 -0.89 12.33
CA ASP A 222 6.71 -1.20 13.74
C ASP A 222 5.91 -2.41 14.24
N ILE A 223 4.61 -2.46 13.94
CA ILE A 223 3.75 -3.62 14.26
C ILE A 223 4.26 -4.87 13.56
N ALA A 224 4.64 -4.77 12.28
CA ALA A 224 5.15 -5.92 11.54
C ALA A 224 6.45 -6.48 12.15
N ASN A 225 7.37 -5.59 12.54
CA ASN A 225 8.64 -5.98 13.16
C ASN A 225 8.43 -6.66 14.51
N ARG A 226 7.61 -6.05 15.39
CA ARG A 226 7.29 -6.64 16.70
C ARG A 226 6.57 -7.98 16.56
N LEU A 227 5.68 -8.11 15.58
CA LEU A 227 5.03 -9.38 15.27
C LEU A 227 6.05 -10.44 14.80
N ALA A 228 7.04 -10.05 14.00
CA ALA A 228 8.12 -10.94 13.57
C ALA A 228 9.02 -11.38 14.74
N GLU A 229 9.14 -10.57 15.80
CA GLU A 229 9.80 -10.91 17.05
C GLU A 229 8.93 -11.78 17.99
N GLY A 230 7.67 -12.04 17.62
CA GLY A 230 6.73 -12.87 18.39
C GLY A 230 5.96 -12.12 19.47
N ASP A 231 6.02 -10.78 19.50
CA ASP A 231 5.22 -9.97 20.42
C ASP A 231 3.77 -9.87 19.93
N LEU A 232 2.88 -10.61 20.60
CA LEU A 232 1.44 -10.63 20.34
C LEU A 232 0.64 -9.77 21.34
N THR A 233 1.31 -9.03 22.23
CA THR A 233 0.65 -8.23 23.27
C THR A 233 0.22 -6.85 22.79
N MET A 234 0.57 -6.49 21.56
CA MET A 234 0.27 -5.20 20.95
C MET A 234 -1.23 -4.96 20.74
N GLN A 235 -1.68 -3.77 21.09
CA GLN A 235 -2.97 -3.26 20.64
C GLN A 235 -2.79 -2.40 19.39
N VAL A 236 -3.45 -2.79 18.30
CA VAL A 236 -3.44 -2.05 17.04
C VAL A 236 -4.75 -1.29 16.91
N GLU A 237 -4.70 0.02 17.15
CA GLU A 237 -5.86 0.90 16.97
C GLU A 237 -5.88 1.47 15.55
N ALA A 238 -7.02 1.34 14.88
CA ALA A 238 -7.25 1.83 13.53
C ALA A 238 -8.30 2.94 13.51
N ASP A 239 -7.93 4.14 13.95
CA ASP A 239 -8.82 5.31 14.02
C ASP A 239 -9.10 5.99 12.66
N ARG A 240 -8.65 5.38 11.56
CA ARG A 240 -8.70 5.97 10.21
C ARG A 240 -9.48 5.09 9.25
N ARG A 241 -10.15 5.73 8.29
CA ARG A 241 -10.95 5.06 7.25
C ARG A 241 -10.29 5.02 5.87
N ASP A 242 -9.09 5.58 5.77
CA ASP A 242 -8.30 5.57 4.54
C ASP A 242 -7.54 4.24 4.36
N GLU A 243 -6.80 4.11 3.27
CA GLU A 243 -6.03 2.92 2.95
C GLU A 243 -5.02 2.54 4.05
N MET A 244 -4.45 3.54 4.75
CA MET A 244 -3.56 3.29 5.88
C MET A 244 -4.31 2.77 7.12
N GLY A 245 -5.52 3.29 7.37
CA GLY A 245 -6.39 2.77 8.43
C GLY A 245 -6.85 1.34 8.15
N GLN A 246 -7.17 1.02 6.90
CA GLN A 246 -7.48 -0.35 6.48
C GLN A 246 -6.29 -1.29 6.65
N LEU A 247 -5.07 -0.84 6.31
CA LEU A 247 -3.84 -1.59 6.55
C LEU A 247 -3.63 -1.87 8.04
N LEU A 248 -3.70 -0.85 8.90
CA LEU A 248 -3.56 -1.01 10.35
C LEU A 248 -4.65 -1.94 10.92
N GLY A 249 -5.90 -1.79 10.48
CA GLY A 249 -6.99 -2.67 10.89
C GLY A 249 -6.76 -4.13 10.50
N ALA A 250 -6.27 -4.39 9.27
CA ALA A 250 -5.92 -5.73 8.82
C ALA A 250 -4.76 -6.33 9.63
N MET A 251 -3.75 -5.51 9.98
CA MET A 251 -2.66 -5.95 10.87
C MET A 251 -3.17 -6.28 12.27
N GLY A 252 -4.08 -5.48 12.83
CA GLY A 252 -4.72 -5.79 14.12
C GLY A 252 -5.48 -7.11 14.10
N ALA A 253 -6.23 -7.37 13.03
CA ALA A 253 -6.91 -8.66 12.84
C ALA A 253 -5.92 -9.84 12.75
N MET A 254 -4.77 -9.64 12.10
CA MET A 254 -3.70 -10.64 12.03
C MET A 254 -3.11 -10.94 13.42
N VAL A 255 -2.77 -9.91 14.20
CA VAL A 255 -2.28 -10.07 15.59
C VAL A 255 -3.30 -10.81 16.45
N ALA A 256 -4.58 -10.43 16.38
CA ALA A 256 -5.65 -11.09 17.12
C ALA A 256 -5.76 -12.57 16.75
N LYS A 257 -5.67 -12.91 15.46
CA LYS A 257 -5.78 -14.29 15.01
C LYS A 257 -4.58 -15.15 15.42
N LEU A 258 -3.36 -14.60 15.35
CA LEU A 258 -2.16 -15.28 15.82
C LEU A 258 -2.18 -15.49 17.33
N THR A 259 -2.66 -14.50 18.10
CA THR A 259 -2.86 -14.61 19.55
C THR A 259 -3.81 -15.75 19.90
N GLN A 260 -4.93 -15.85 19.19
CA GLN A 260 -5.88 -16.96 19.34
C GLN A 260 -5.20 -18.32 19.08
N ILE A 261 -4.49 -18.45 17.96
CA ILE A 261 -3.80 -19.71 17.59
C ILE A 261 -2.77 -20.11 18.65
N ILE A 262 -1.94 -19.18 19.14
CA ILE A 262 -0.95 -19.46 20.18
C ILE A 262 -1.62 -19.85 21.51
N SER A 263 -2.75 -19.24 21.85
CA SER A 263 -3.53 -19.63 23.04
C SER A 263 -4.08 -21.05 22.90
N GLU A 264 -4.62 -21.42 21.74
CA GLU A 264 -5.12 -22.77 21.46
C GLU A 264 -3.99 -23.81 21.52
N VAL A 265 -2.82 -23.51 20.96
CA VAL A 265 -1.62 -24.37 21.02
C VAL A 265 -1.18 -24.55 22.47
N ARG A 266 -1.13 -23.48 23.28
CA ARG A 266 -0.76 -23.57 24.69
C ARG A 266 -1.71 -24.47 25.48
N SER A 267 -3.02 -24.29 25.31
CA SER A 267 -4.01 -25.15 25.96
C SER A 267 -3.90 -26.61 25.51
N ALA A 268 -3.61 -26.87 24.24
CA ALA A 268 -3.36 -28.22 23.75
C ALA A 268 -2.10 -28.84 24.36
N SER A 269 -1.01 -28.07 24.51
CA SER A 269 0.21 -28.50 25.19
C SER A 269 -0.02 -28.82 26.67
N ASP A 270 -0.79 -27.99 27.38
CA ASP A 270 -1.13 -28.23 28.79
C ASP A 270 -1.93 -29.53 28.95
N ASN A 271 -2.95 -29.73 28.09
CA ASN A 271 -3.73 -30.98 28.05
C ASN A 271 -2.86 -32.20 27.75
N LEU A 272 -1.92 -32.08 26.81
CA LEU A 272 -0.99 -33.16 26.47
C LEU A 272 -0.04 -33.48 27.64
N SER A 273 0.42 -32.46 28.37
CA SER A 273 1.24 -32.65 29.58
C SER A 273 0.47 -33.44 30.63
N SER A 274 -0.77 -33.04 30.96
CA SER A 274 -1.61 -33.76 31.92
C SER A 274 -1.93 -35.19 31.47
N ALA A 275 -2.22 -35.40 30.18
CA ALA A 275 -2.41 -36.74 29.63
C ALA A 275 -1.15 -37.61 29.77
N SER A 276 0.03 -37.03 29.54
CA SER A 276 1.31 -37.72 29.69
C SER A 276 1.60 -38.11 31.14
N GLU A 277 1.25 -37.27 32.11
CA GLU A 277 1.34 -37.57 33.54
C GLU A 277 0.41 -38.75 33.92
N GLN A 278 -0.82 -38.75 33.42
CA GLN A 278 -1.78 -39.85 33.67
C GLN A 278 -1.31 -41.16 33.05
N VAL A 279 -0.76 -41.13 31.82
CA VAL A 279 -0.17 -42.30 31.17
C VAL A 279 1.01 -42.82 31.98
N SER A 280 1.88 -41.94 32.48
CA SER A 280 3.02 -42.32 33.33
C SER A 280 2.55 -43.01 34.62
N ALA A 281 1.56 -42.45 35.32
CA ALA A 281 0.98 -43.06 36.52
C ALA A 281 0.33 -44.43 36.24
N THR A 282 -0.34 -44.56 35.09
CA THR A 282 -0.94 -45.83 34.65
C THR A 282 0.13 -46.87 34.33
N ALA A 283 1.20 -46.47 33.63
CA ALA A 283 2.34 -47.34 33.32
C ALA A 283 3.03 -47.83 34.61
N GLN A 284 3.20 -46.97 35.61
CA GLN A 284 3.75 -47.34 36.91
C GLN A 284 2.87 -48.37 37.65
N SER A 285 1.56 -48.14 37.66
CA SER A 285 0.59 -49.05 38.30
C SER A 285 0.54 -50.40 37.58
N LEU A 286 0.59 -50.40 36.24
CA LEU A 286 0.66 -51.62 35.45
C LEU A 286 1.97 -52.38 35.70
N SER A 287 3.10 -51.68 35.79
CA SER A 287 4.39 -52.30 36.12
C SER A 287 4.34 -52.97 37.49
N GLN A 288 3.76 -52.32 38.49
CA GLN A 288 3.58 -52.88 39.82
C GLN A 288 2.68 -54.13 39.79
N GLY A 289 1.53 -54.05 39.12
CA GLY A 289 0.62 -55.19 38.96
C GLY A 289 1.24 -56.36 38.21
N ALA A 290 2.08 -56.09 37.20
CA ALA A 290 2.84 -57.12 36.50
C ALA A 290 3.87 -57.81 37.42
N SER A 291 4.54 -57.06 38.31
CA SER A 291 5.44 -57.64 39.31
C SER A 291 4.70 -58.51 40.33
N GLU A 292 3.53 -58.07 40.81
CA GLU A 292 2.68 -58.87 41.71
C GLU A 292 2.18 -60.15 41.02
N GLN A 293 1.74 -60.04 39.77
CA GLN A 293 1.30 -61.19 38.99
C GLN A 293 2.44 -62.17 38.73
N ALA A 294 3.66 -61.68 38.47
CA ALA A 294 4.84 -62.54 38.36
C ALA A 294 5.08 -63.32 39.66
N ALA A 295 5.01 -62.67 40.82
CA ALA A 295 5.16 -63.32 42.13
C ALA A 295 4.06 -64.38 42.39
N SER A 296 2.80 -64.08 42.06
CA SER A 296 1.72 -65.07 42.18
C SER A 296 1.91 -66.29 41.25
N VAL A 297 2.47 -66.09 40.06
CA VAL A 297 2.81 -67.18 39.15
C VAL A 297 3.97 -68.03 39.70
N GLU A 298 4.97 -67.41 40.32
CA GLU A 298 6.04 -68.15 41.03
C GLU A 298 5.48 -69.01 42.17
N GLU A 299 4.60 -68.45 43.02
CA GLU A 299 3.96 -69.18 44.12
C GLU A 299 3.06 -70.33 43.62
N THR A 300 2.32 -70.10 42.55
CA THR A 300 1.50 -71.14 41.90
C THR A 300 2.39 -72.25 41.34
N SER A 301 3.52 -71.91 40.73
CA SER A 301 4.48 -72.87 40.20
C SER A 301 5.07 -73.73 41.31
N ALA A 302 5.47 -73.12 42.44
CA ALA A 302 5.94 -73.84 43.62
C ALA A 302 4.86 -74.76 44.22
N SER A 303 3.60 -74.29 44.26
CA SER A 303 2.47 -75.11 44.70
C SER A 303 2.23 -76.31 43.79
N ILE A 304 2.39 -76.14 42.48
CA ILE A 304 2.33 -77.23 41.49
C ILE A 304 3.47 -78.23 41.70
N GLU A 305 4.68 -77.79 42.01
CA GLU A 305 5.81 -78.68 42.34
C GLU A 305 5.51 -79.51 43.59
N GLN A 306 5.04 -78.88 44.67
CA GLN A 306 4.66 -79.58 45.90
C GLN A 306 3.50 -80.55 45.68
N MET A 307 2.52 -80.17 44.85
CA MET A 307 1.39 -81.02 44.49
C MET A 307 1.86 -82.23 43.66
N SER A 308 2.74 -82.03 42.69
CA SER A 308 3.36 -83.09 41.89
C SER A 308 4.10 -84.10 42.79
N ALA A 309 4.88 -83.62 43.75
CA ALA A 309 5.54 -84.47 44.74
C ALA A 309 4.54 -85.29 45.57
N SER A 310 3.45 -84.66 46.02
CA SER A 310 2.38 -85.33 46.78
C SER A 310 1.64 -86.38 45.95
N ILE A 311 1.37 -86.10 44.67
CA ILE A 311 0.76 -87.06 43.73
C ILE A 311 1.69 -88.24 43.51
N SER A 312 3.00 -88.00 43.32
CA SER A 312 3.99 -89.06 43.20
C SER A 312 4.04 -89.93 44.46
N GLN A 313 4.01 -89.32 45.65
CA GLN A 313 3.97 -90.03 46.92
C GLN A 313 2.70 -90.86 47.09
N ASN A 314 1.52 -90.30 46.77
CA ASN A 314 0.25 -91.04 46.81
C ASN A 314 0.24 -92.22 45.85
N THR A 315 0.84 -92.04 44.66
CA THR A 315 0.98 -93.12 43.67
C THR A 315 1.84 -94.26 44.22
N GLU A 316 2.93 -93.94 44.91
CA GLU A 316 3.79 -94.94 45.55
C GLU A 316 3.07 -95.65 46.70
N ASN A 317 2.38 -94.90 47.57
CA ASN A 317 1.57 -95.46 48.64
C ASN A 317 0.48 -96.41 48.11
N ALA A 318 -0.15 -96.06 46.98
CA ALA A 318 -1.14 -96.92 46.33
C ALA A 318 -0.50 -98.23 45.84
N LYS A 319 0.69 -98.21 45.25
CA LYS A 319 1.44 -99.43 44.86
C LYS A 319 1.79 -100.29 46.06
N VAL A 320 2.28 -99.70 47.14
CA VAL A 320 2.60 -100.42 48.38
C VAL A 320 1.34 -101.06 48.96
N THR A 321 0.22 -100.34 48.96
CA THR A 321 -1.08 -100.83 49.43
C THR A 321 -1.60 -101.98 48.57
N ASP A 322 -1.51 -101.87 47.24
CA ASP A 322 -1.85 -102.94 46.30
C ASP A 322 -1.00 -104.20 46.54
N GLY A 323 0.30 -104.02 46.75
CA GLY A 323 1.22 -105.11 47.10
C GLY A 323 0.84 -105.78 48.43
N MET A 324 0.51 -105.01 49.46
CA MET A 324 0.03 -105.54 50.75
C MET A 324 -1.29 -106.29 50.59
N ALA A 325 -2.25 -105.74 49.84
CA ALA A 325 -3.55 -106.37 49.60
C ALA A 325 -3.39 -107.70 48.85
N SER A 326 -2.55 -107.74 47.82
CA SER A 326 -2.21 -108.95 47.07
C SER A 326 -1.56 -110.01 47.97
N LYS A 327 -0.63 -109.60 48.85
CA LYS A 327 -0.02 -110.50 49.84
C LYS A 327 -1.04 -111.04 50.84
N ALA A 328 -1.89 -110.18 51.40
CA ALA A 328 -2.93 -110.58 52.34
C ALA A 328 -3.95 -111.54 51.71
N ALA A 329 -4.33 -111.32 50.44
CA ALA A 329 -5.18 -112.26 49.69
C ALA A 329 -4.52 -113.63 49.51
N LYS A 330 -3.21 -113.66 49.26
CA LYS A 330 -2.44 -114.90 49.18
C LYS A 330 -2.40 -115.64 50.53
N GLU A 331 -2.04 -114.94 51.61
CA GLU A 331 -2.01 -115.49 52.97
C GLU A 331 -3.41 -116.01 53.41
N ALA A 332 -4.48 -115.29 53.06
CA ALA A 332 -5.85 -115.74 53.30
C ALA A 332 -6.22 -117.00 52.51
N THR A 333 -5.71 -117.15 51.28
CA THR A 333 -5.89 -118.36 50.47
C THR A 333 -5.16 -119.56 51.09
N GLU A 334 -3.90 -119.37 51.50
CA GLU A 334 -3.11 -120.39 52.20
C GLU A 334 -3.76 -120.80 53.54
N GLY A 335 -4.25 -119.82 54.31
CA GLY A 335 -5.03 -120.06 55.53
C GLY A 335 -6.33 -120.83 55.26
N GLY A 336 -7.03 -120.51 54.16
CA GLY A 336 -8.21 -121.25 53.71
C GLY A 336 -7.92 -122.72 53.39
N GLU A 337 -6.78 -123.01 52.77
CA GLU A 337 -6.29 -124.37 52.49
C GLU A 337 -6.04 -125.13 53.79
N ALA A 338 -5.39 -124.50 54.78
CA ALA A 338 -5.12 -125.09 56.09
C ALA A 338 -6.42 -125.41 56.86
N VAL A 339 -7.41 -124.51 56.82
CA VAL A 339 -8.73 -124.76 57.42
C VAL A 339 -9.43 -125.94 56.72
N LYS A 340 -9.36 -126.04 55.39
CA LYS A 340 -9.94 -127.14 54.61
C LYS A 340 -9.30 -128.49 54.95
N GLN A 341 -7.98 -128.54 55.12
CA GLN A 341 -7.27 -129.72 55.62
C GLN A 341 -7.74 -130.09 57.03
N THR A 342 -7.90 -129.11 57.91
CA THR A 342 -8.38 -129.31 59.29
C THR A 342 -9.81 -129.90 59.31
N VAL A 343 -10.73 -129.40 58.49
CA VAL A 343 -12.10 -129.95 58.36
C VAL A 343 -12.07 -131.38 57.83
N THR A 344 -11.16 -131.69 56.90
CA THR A 344 -11.00 -133.05 56.36
C THR A 344 -10.51 -134.01 57.46
N ALA A 345 -9.54 -133.58 58.27
CA ALA A 345 -9.08 -134.34 59.44
C ALA A 345 -10.19 -134.54 60.47
N MET A 346 -10.98 -133.50 60.77
CA MET A 346 -12.14 -133.60 61.66
C MET A 346 -13.21 -134.57 61.15
N LYS A 347 -13.51 -134.59 59.84
CA LYS A 347 -14.42 -135.59 59.24
C LYS A 347 -13.89 -137.01 59.38
N SER A 348 -12.58 -137.21 59.25
CA SER A 348 -11.94 -138.50 59.47
C SER A 348 -12.05 -138.97 60.93
N ILE A 349 -11.89 -138.05 61.88
CA ILE A 349 -12.12 -138.32 63.31
C ILE A 349 -13.59 -138.69 63.56
N ALA A 350 -14.54 -137.93 63.02
CA ALA A 350 -15.97 -138.23 63.16
C ALA A 350 -16.33 -139.62 62.59
N GLY A 351 -15.74 -140.00 61.45
CA GLY A 351 -15.87 -141.34 60.89
C GLY A 351 -15.32 -142.44 61.82
N LYS A 352 -14.17 -142.21 62.45
CA LYS A 352 -13.61 -143.14 63.45
C LYS A 352 -14.48 -143.24 64.71
N ILE A 353 -15.07 -142.13 65.16
CA ILE A 353 -16.01 -142.15 66.30
C ILE A 353 -17.25 -142.98 65.98
N GLY A 354 -17.79 -142.90 64.76
CA GLY A 354 -18.91 -143.75 64.34
C GLY A 354 -18.57 -145.25 64.40
N ILE A 355 -17.36 -145.64 63.97
CA ILE A 355 -16.89 -147.04 64.08
C ILE A 355 -16.76 -147.45 65.56
N ILE A 356 -16.30 -146.55 66.44
CA ILE A 356 -16.20 -146.83 67.88
C ILE A 356 -17.59 -147.00 68.50
N ASP A 357 -18.59 -146.22 68.08
CA ASP A 357 -19.98 -146.34 68.53
C ASP A 357 -20.60 -147.67 68.11
N ASP A 358 -20.36 -148.11 66.86
CA ASP A 358 -20.78 -149.44 66.38
C ASP A 358 -20.12 -150.58 67.17
N ILE A 359 -18.82 -150.46 67.49
CA ILE A 359 -18.10 -151.42 68.35
C ILE A 359 -18.67 -151.41 69.77
N ALA A 360 -18.96 -150.23 70.33
CA ALA A 360 -19.55 -150.11 71.67
C ALA A 360 -20.93 -150.77 71.73
N TYR A 361 -21.75 -150.61 70.68
CA TYR A 361 -23.05 -151.27 70.57
C TYR A 361 -22.93 -152.79 70.46
N GLN A 362 -22.00 -153.31 69.65
CA GLN A 362 -21.71 -154.74 69.58
C GLN A 362 -21.19 -155.30 70.90
N THR A 363 -20.33 -154.55 71.60
CA THR A 363 -19.76 -154.95 72.89
C THR A 363 -20.85 -154.97 73.97
N ASN A 364 -21.78 -154.01 73.96
CA ASN A 364 -22.92 -154.00 74.85
C ASN A 364 -23.86 -155.20 74.61
N LEU A 365 -24.07 -155.59 73.35
CA LEU A 365 -24.82 -156.81 72.99
C LEU A 365 -24.10 -158.10 73.42
N LEU A 366 -22.77 -158.15 73.29
CA LEU A 366 -21.94 -159.27 73.77
C LEU A 366 -21.97 -159.40 75.29
N ALA A 367 -21.86 -158.27 76.00
CA ALA A 367 -21.93 -158.22 77.46
C ALA A 367 -23.30 -158.67 77.97
N LEU A 368 -24.38 -158.27 77.28
CA LEU A 368 -25.74 -158.70 77.62
C LEU A 368 -25.93 -160.21 77.42
N ASN A 369 -25.45 -160.77 76.29
CA ASN A 369 -25.51 -162.21 76.03
C ASN A 369 -24.66 -163.02 77.03
N ALA A 370 -23.48 -162.51 77.41
CA ALA A 370 -22.63 -163.14 78.42
C ALA A 370 -23.27 -163.13 79.82
N ALA A 371 -23.94 -162.04 80.20
CA ALA A 371 -24.65 -161.92 81.48
C ALA A 371 -25.86 -162.87 81.56
N ILE A 372 -26.57 -163.09 80.44
CA ILE A 372 -27.69 -164.04 80.37
C ILE A 372 -27.19 -165.48 80.53
N GLU A 373 -26.08 -165.85 79.90
CA GLU A 373 -25.58 -167.24 79.95
C GLU A 373 -24.89 -167.57 81.28
N ALA A 374 -24.20 -166.61 81.91
CA ALA A 374 -23.68 -166.75 83.27
C ALA A 374 -24.81 -166.94 84.31
N ALA A 375 -25.93 -166.21 84.17
CA ALA A 375 -27.09 -166.38 85.03
C ALA A 375 -27.77 -167.76 84.88
N ARG A 376 -27.52 -168.48 83.78
CA ARG A 376 -28.09 -169.81 83.50
C ARG A 376 -27.26 -170.96 84.08
N ALA A 377 -25.98 -170.74 84.38
CA ALA A 377 -25.01 -171.78 84.77
C ALA A 377 -24.74 -171.89 86.30
N GLY A 378 -25.32 -171.03 87.14
CA GLY A 378 -25.21 -171.15 88.61
C GLY A 378 -23.76 -171.00 89.12
N GLU A 379 -23.36 -171.72 90.18
CA GLU A 379 -22.01 -171.60 90.79
C GLU A 379 -20.84 -172.16 89.95
N HIS A 380 -21.08 -172.50 88.67
CA HIS A 380 -20.03 -172.93 87.74
C HIS A 380 -20.01 -172.12 86.42
N GLY A 381 -20.67 -170.95 86.37
CA GLY A 381 -20.80 -170.07 85.19
C GLY A 381 -20.05 -168.76 85.25
#